data_AF-A0A7X3FDZ7-F1
#
_entry.id   AF-A0A7X3FDZ7-F1
#
_cell.length_a   1.000
_cell.length_b   1.000
_cell.length_c   1.000
_cell.angle_alpha   90.00
_cell.angle_beta   90.00
_cell.angle_gamma   90.00
#
_symmetry.space_group_name_H-M   'P 1'
#
loop_
_entity.id
_entity.type
_entity.pdbx_description
1 polymer ?
#
loop_
_entity_poly.entity_id
_entity_poly.type
_entity_poly.pdbx_seq_one_letter_code
_entity_poly.pdbx_strand_id
1 'polypeptide(L)'
;MKKILSSVLLTLFLCFSVVVNVFAADSNDLQSSRSKERNLQESVISGNDPNVSTERLIKKLDSLPKEPFFLEAKKYLEDSKVKSVIQDVYVLSKTTQIVVYNNTNNNTMSLDEFIDNFKTQTNATTAGMNGVVITNEMYSNVNNSIIQHKVTYDGYIGKQADYLNIKNTLEASTSRFGSFSTLATNYQNIRYKQSTTTTITASTYFWRGYYSAIIYEGSSSVGFKTGYTSTILYNRGAVPYFSYTDAHSGIRLTEPNFSNMNAVPTHLRVDWTNNDRRDYIAWYVTNYGKPAFNWEDYDIHHIIPREYGGTNSPYNLIPLPRQYHQLFHTSFWRLY
;
A
#
# COMPACT_ATOMS: atom_id res chain seq x y z
N MET A 1 -8.31 -67.01 -14.60
CA MET A 1 -9.06 -67.26 -15.85
C MET A 1 -9.80 -65.98 -16.25
N LYS A 2 -9.53 -65.48 -17.46
CA LYS A 2 -10.31 -64.59 -18.38
C LYS A 2 -11.21 -63.48 -17.77
N LYS A 3 -10.86 -62.19 -17.86
CA LYS A 3 -11.04 -61.23 -19.00
C LYS A 3 -12.47 -61.17 -19.59
N ILE A 4 -13.18 -60.07 -19.30
CA ILE A 4 -14.15 -59.34 -20.17
C ILE A 4 -14.02 -57.85 -19.77
N LEU A 5 -13.25 -57.01 -20.49
CA LEU A 5 -13.69 -56.00 -21.49
C LEU A 5 -14.85 -55.09 -21.01
N SER A 6 -14.60 -53.79 -20.75
CA SER A 6 -14.51 -52.67 -21.71
C SER A 6 -15.88 -52.15 -22.15
N SER A 7 -16.37 -51.06 -21.53
CA SER A 7 -17.28 -50.07 -22.17
C SER A 7 -17.83 -49.01 -21.19
N VAL A 8 -17.03 -48.09 -20.66
CA VAL A 8 -17.53 -46.77 -20.19
C VAL A 8 -16.41 -45.73 -20.37
N LEU A 9 -16.00 -45.54 -21.62
CA LEU A 9 -15.06 -44.48 -22.03
C LEU A 9 -15.53 -43.90 -23.37
N LEU A 10 -16.80 -43.46 -23.45
CA LEU A 10 -17.31 -42.76 -24.64
C LEU A 10 -18.67 -42.08 -24.40
N THR A 11 -18.77 -41.12 -23.48
CA THR A 11 -19.93 -40.19 -23.45
C THR A 11 -19.57 -38.88 -22.73
N LEU A 12 -18.62 -38.13 -23.28
CA LEU A 12 -18.35 -36.74 -22.88
C LEU A 12 -17.58 -36.01 -23.99
N PHE A 13 -18.04 -36.19 -25.22
CA PHE A 13 -17.66 -35.38 -26.39
C PHE A 13 -18.89 -35.35 -27.30
N LEU A 14 -19.19 -34.17 -27.85
CA LEU A 14 -20.44 -33.78 -28.54
C LEU A 14 -21.59 -33.34 -27.63
N CYS A 15 -21.52 -32.06 -27.22
CA CYS A 15 -22.58 -31.07 -27.45
C CYS A 15 -22.13 -29.75 -26.81
N PHE A 16 -21.46 -28.90 -27.58
CA PHE A 16 -21.63 -27.43 -27.59
C PHE A 16 -20.65 -26.87 -28.63
N SER A 17 -21.08 -26.91 -29.89
CA SER A 17 -20.41 -26.31 -31.03
C SER A 17 -21.42 -25.56 -31.87
N VAL A 18 -22.04 -24.50 -31.32
CA VAL A 18 -22.64 -23.40 -32.10
C VAL A 18 -22.71 -22.17 -31.17
N VAL A 19 -21.68 -21.32 -31.18
CA VAL A 19 -21.79 -19.85 -31.26
C VAL A 19 -20.44 -19.37 -31.83
N VAL A 20 -20.38 -19.23 -33.14
CA VAL A 20 -19.37 -18.40 -33.82
C VAL A 20 -20.12 -17.19 -34.37
N ASN A 21 -19.50 -16.02 -34.22
CA ASN A 21 -19.88 -14.69 -34.73
C ASN A 21 -20.89 -13.87 -33.92
N VAL A 22 -20.42 -13.24 -32.82
CA VAL A 22 -20.43 -11.78 -32.64
C VAL A 22 -19.18 -11.44 -31.79
N PHE A 23 -18.59 -10.25 -32.00
CA PHE A 23 -17.33 -9.73 -31.43
C PHE A 23 -16.05 -9.96 -32.24
N ALA A 24 -16.14 -9.69 -33.55
CA ALA A 24 -15.04 -9.05 -34.27
C ALA A 24 -15.16 -7.52 -34.11
N ALA A 25 -15.00 -7.03 -32.87
CA ALA A 25 -14.93 -5.61 -32.54
C ALA A 25 -14.36 -5.49 -31.12
N ASP A 26 -13.08 -5.82 -30.92
CA ASP A 26 -12.34 -5.41 -29.71
C ASP A 26 -10.81 -5.63 -29.78
N SER A 27 -10.28 -6.25 -30.84
CA SER A 27 -8.83 -6.33 -31.03
C SER A 27 -8.17 -4.99 -31.38
N ASN A 28 -8.95 -4.01 -31.85
CA ASN A 28 -8.46 -2.65 -32.07
C ASN A 28 -8.37 -1.84 -30.78
N ASP A 29 -9.12 -2.18 -29.72
CA ASP A 29 -9.11 -1.41 -28.47
C ASP A 29 -8.03 -1.87 -27.48
N LEU A 30 -7.60 -3.13 -27.58
CA LEU A 30 -6.40 -3.64 -26.90
C LEU A 30 -5.09 -3.16 -27.52
N GLN A 31 -5.05 -2.86 -28.83
CA GLN A 31 -3.91 -2.17 -29.44
C GLN A 31 -3.97 -0.65 -29.23
N SER A 32 -5.17 -0.04 -29.20
CA SER A 32 -5.39 1.38 -28.86
C SER A 32 -5.01 1.71 -27.41
N SER A 33 -5.31 0.83 -26.45
CA SER A 33 -4.90 1.00 -25.05
C SER A 33 -3.40 0.78 -24.84
N ARG A 34 -2.79 -0.21 -25.50
CA ARG A 34 -1.32 -0.39 -25.47
C ARG A 34 -0.55 0.68 -26.26
N SER A 35 -1.16 1.33 -27.24
CA SER A 35 -0.57 2.48 -27.95
C SER A 35 -0.82 3.79 -27.19
N LYS A 36 -1.93 3.95 -26.47
CA LYS A 36 -2.15 5.07 -25.54
C LYS A 36 -1.28 4.99 -24.30
N GLU A 37 -1.01 3.80 -23.75
CA GLU A 37 -0.04 3.64 -22.65
C GLU A 37 1.41 3.84 -23.12
N ARG A 38 1.75 3.43 -24.35
CA ARG A 38 3.05 3.78 -24.95
C ARG A 38 3.17 5.27 -25.28
N ASN A 39 2.11 5.91 -25.76
CA ASN A 39 2.08 7.36 -26.01
C ASN A 39 2.01 8.22 -24.74
N LEU A 40 1.70 7.64 -23.57
CA LEU A 40 1.84 8.30 -22.26
C LEU A 40 3.25 8.11 -21.65
N GLN A 41 4.05 7.19 -22.18
CA GLN A 41 5.47 6.99 -21.81
C GLN A 41 6.46 7.70 -22.74
N GLU A 42 6.06 8.06 -23.96
CA GLU A 42 6.87 8.83 -24.91
C GLU A 42 6.36 10.27 -25.08
N SER A 43 6.55 11.10 -24.06
CA SER A 43 6.80 12.53 -24.32
C SER A 43 8.17 12.86 -23.73
N VAL A 44 9.19 12.59 -24.53
CA VAL A 44 10.55 13.06 -24.32
C VAL A 44 10.48 14.57 -24.04
N ILE A 45 10.97 14.96 -22.88
CA ILE A 45 11.27 16.36 -22.56
C ILE A 45 12.48 16.73 -23.41
N SER A 46 12.27 17.03 -24.69
CA SER A 46 13.25 17.77 -25.48
C SER A 46 13.12 19.22 -25.05
N GLY A 47 14.04 19.66 -24.20
CA GLY A 47 14.16 21.04 -23.77
C GLY A 47 14.27 21.97 -24.97
N ASN A 48 13.56 23.10 -24.89
CA ASN A 48 13.90 24.38 -25.51
C ASN A 48 12.95 25.51 -25.07
N ASP A 49 11.94 25.22 -24.23
CA ASP A 49 11.14 26.25 -23.56
C ASP A 49 11.11 25.98 -22.03
N PRO A 50 11.84 26.78 -21.21
CA PRO A 50 11.94 26.58 -19.76
C PRO A 50 10.63 26.85 -19.01
N ASN A 51 9.66 27.55 -19.62
CA ASN A 51 8.38 27.87 -18.97
C ASN A 51 7.35 26.76 -19.22
N VAL A 52 7.32 26.16 -20.42
CA VAL A 52 6.38 25.09 -20.77
C VAL A 52 6.70 23.76 -20.06
N SER A 53 7.98 23.49 -19.77
CA SER A 53 8.37 22.30 -18.99
C SER A 53 7.96 22.40 -17.54
N THR A 54 8.00 23.60 -16.95
CA THR A 54 7.81 23.84 -15.52
C THR A 54 6.32 23.83 -15.14
N GLU A 55 5.44 24.47 -15.91
CA GLU A 55 3.99 24.40 -15.68
C GLU A 55 3.41 22.99 -15.85
N ARG A 56 3.91 22.22 -16.84
CA ARG A 56 3.53 20.80 -17.00
C ARG A 56 4.06 19.94 -15.87
N LEU A 57 5.24 20.24 -15.34
CA LEU A 57 5.76 19.59 -14.15
C LEU A 57 4.84 19.88 -12.96
N ILE A 58 4.55 21.15 -12.67
CA ILE A 58 3.67 21.56 -11.57
C ILE A 58 2.31 20.87 -11.66
N LYS A 59 1.66 20.82 -12.84
CA LYS A 59 0.41 20.07 -13.04
C LYS A 59 0.54 18.57 -12.79
N LYS A 60 1.67 17.97 -13.15
CA LYS A 60 1.95 16.55 -12.89
C LYS A 60 2.30 16.30 -11.43
N LEU A 61 2.87 17.28 -10.74
CA LEU A 61 3.21 17.22 -9.32
C LEU A 61 1.99 17.45 -8.42
N ASP A 62 1.07 18.31 -8.83
CA ASP A 62 -0.22 18.49 -8.16
C ASP A 62 -1.15 17.28 -8.31
N SER A 63 -0.95 16.45 -9.34
CA SER A 63 -1.70 15.20 -9.52
C SER A 63 -1.08 13.99 -8.82
N LEU A 64 0.14 14.12 -8.27
CA LEU A 64 0.72 13.07 -7.44
C LEU A 64 0.02 13.03 -6.07
N PRO A 65 -0.27 11.85 -5.53
CA PRO A 65 -0.85 11.73 -4.20
C PRO A 65 0.11 12.33 -3.16
N LYS A 66 -0.32 13.43 -2.54
CA LYS A 66 0.47 14.18 -1.54
C LYS A 66 0.41 13.55 -0.12
N GLU A 67 -0.57 12.67 0.10
CA GLU A 67 -0.74 11.91 1.34
C GLU A 67 -0.40 10.43 1.11
N PRO A 68 0.11 9.70 2.12
CA PRO A 68 0.22 8.25 2.05
C PRO A 68 -1.17 7.68 1.77
N PHE A 69 -1.29 6.97 0.66
CA PHE A 69 -2.52 6.33 0.25
C PHE A 69 -2.85 5.19 1.22
N PHE A 70 -3.56 5.49 2.32
CA PHE A 70 -4.24 4.46 3.08
C PHE A 70 -5.39 3.98 2.20
N LEU A 71 -5.22 2.83 1.52
CA LEU A 71 -6.35 2.20 0.87
C LEU A 71 -7.34 1.76 1.94
N GLU A 72 -8.41 2.52 2.07
CA GLU A 72 -9.60 2.11 2.80
C GLU A 72 -10.15 0.87 2.10
N ALA A 73 -10.16 -0.26 2.80
CA ALA A 73 -10.46 -1.57 2.22
C ALA A 73 -11.85 -1.66 1.57
N LYS A 74 -12.74 -0.70 1.85
CA LYS A 74 -14.03 -0.53 1.17
C LYS A 74 -13.86 -0.33 -0.35
N LYS A 75 -12.84 0.43 -0.78
CA LYS A 75 -12.54 0.65 -2.21
C LYS A 75 -12.10 -0.62 -2.95
N TYR A 76 -11.53 -1.59 -2.22
CA TYR A 76 -11.14 -2.89 -2.77
C TYR A 76 -12.34 -3.83 -2.99
N LEU A 77 -13.42 -3.70 -2.20
CA LEU A 77 -14.59 -4.56 -2.31
C LEU A 77 -15.57 -4.11 -3.41
N GLU A 78 -15.59 -2.81 -3.74
CA GLU A 78 -16.53 -2.24 -4.73
C GLU A 78 -16.08 -2.43 -6.20
N ASP A 79 -14.79 -2.69 -6.45
CA ASP A 79 -14.31 -2.93 -7.81
C ASP A 79 -14.48 -4.40 -8.21
N SER A 80 -15.52 -4.66 -9.00
CA SER A 80 -15.89 -5.99 -9.53
C SER A 80 -14.77 -6.73 -10.30
N LYS A 81 -13.65 -6.05 -10.63
CA LYS A 81 -12.43 -6.66 -11.19
C LYS A 81 -11.47 -7.24 -10.14
N VAL A 82 -11.74 -7.06 -8.84
CA VAL A 82 -10.89 -7.54 -7.72
C VAL A 82 -11.13 -9.02 -7.39
N LYS A 83 -12.05 -9.71 -8.07
CA LYS A 83 -12.17 -11.18 -7.98
C LYS A 83 -10.92 -11.95 -8.48
N SER A 84 -9.99 -11.29 -9.18
CA SER A 84 -8.70 -11.87 -9.58
C SER A 84 -7.47 -11.29 -8.86
N VAL A 85 -7.65 -10.42 -7.86
CA VAL A 85 -6.54 -9.78 -7.13
C VAL A 85 -6.33 -10.49 -5.79
N ILE A 86 -6.05 -11.79 -5.87
CA ILE A 86 -5.08 -12.44 -4.98
C ILE A 86 -3.80 -12.53 -5.81
N GLN A 87 -3.24 -11.38 -6.19
CA GLN A 87 -1.79 -11.35 -6.31
C GLN A 87 -1.33 -11.03 -4.90
N ASP A 88 -0.65 -11.97 -4.28
CA ASP A 88 -0.19 -12.04 -2.89
C ASP A 88 0.80 -10.94 -2.49
N VAL A 89 0.73 -9.79 -3.14
CA VAL A 89 1.58 -8.63 -2.94
C VAL A 89 0.72 -7.39 -2.68
N TYR A 90 0.83 -6.82 -1.49
CA TYR A 90 0.16 -5.57 -1.15
C TYR A 90 1.11 -4.39 -1.35
N VAL A 91 0.66 -3.33 -2.03
CA VAL A 91 1.32 -2.01 -2.05
C VAL A 91 0.60 -1.12 -1.03
N LEU A 92 1.24 -0.87 0.10
CA LEU A 92 0.53 -0.34 1.28
C LEU A 92 0.95 1.07 1.68
N SER A 93 2.14 1.48 1.26
CA SER A 93 2.58 2.86 1.39
C SER A 93 3.40 3.23 0.16
N LYS A 94 3.06 4.36 -0.44
CA LYS A 94 3.80 4.97 -1.53
C LYS A 94 3.85 6.46 -1.25
N THR A 95 5.05 6.99 -1.05
CA THR A 95 5.29 8.41 -0.92
C THR A 95 6.26 8.86 -2.01
N THR A 96 5.96 9.98 -2.66
CA THR A 96 6.87 10.60 -3.62
C THR A 96 7.40 11.87 -3.00
N GLN A 97 8.72 11.99 -2.97
CA GLN A 97 9.44 13.12 -2.41
C GLN A 97 10.25 13.79 -3.50
N ILE A 98 10.26 15.11 -3.50
CA ILE A 98 11.04 15.91 -4.45
C ILE A 98 12.05 16.72 -3.67
N VAL A 99 13.27 16.69 -4.16
CA VAL A 99 14.39 17.47 -3.63
C VAL A 99 14.80 18.40 -4.74
N VAL A 100 14.64 19.69 -4.52
CA VAL A 100 15.20 20.71 -5.41
C VAL A 100 16.47 21.23 -4.77
N TYR A 101 17.51 21.44 -5.56
CA TYR A 101 18.78 21.97 -5.10
C TYR A 101 19.33 22.98 -6.10
N ASN A 102 19.98 24.00 -5.57
CA ASN A 102 20.64 25.01 -6.38
C ASN A 102 22.10 24.60 -6.61
N ASN A 103 22.46 24.43 -7.88
CA ASN A 103 23.78 23.96 -8.31
C ASN A 103 24.90 24.99 -8.13
N THR A 104 24.57 26.22 -7.73
CA THR A 104 25.50 27.34 -7.56
C THR A 104 25.90 27.51 -6.09
N ASN A 105 25.03 27.13 -5.14
CA ASN A 105 25.28 27.29 -3.70
C ASN A 105 25.03 26.01 -2.86
N ASN A 106 24.66 24.89 -3.48
CA ASN A 106 24.36 23.60 -2.83
C ASN A 106 23.26 23.64 -1.76
N ASN A 107 22.42 24.69 -1.75
CA ASN A 107 21.26 24.74 -0.87
C ASN A 107 20.16 23.83 -1.42
N THR A 108 19.63 22.95 -0.57
CA THR A 108 18.44 22.15 -0.86
C THR A 108 17.18 22.89 -0.40
N MET A 109 16.08 22.69 -1.11
CA MET A 109 14.76 23.19 -0.73
C MET A 109 13.69 22.13 -0.99
N SER A 110 12.61 22.21 -0.21
CA SER A 110 11.40 21.40 -0.42
C SER A 110 10.65 21.85 -1.69
N LEU A 111 9.73 21.01 -2.16
CA LEU A 111 8.89 21.33 -3.32
C LEU A 111 8.01 22.56 -3.05
N ASP A 112 7.46 22.68 -1.84
CA ASP A 112 6.58 23.79 -1.48
C ASP A 112 7.37 25.11 -1.46
N GLU A 113 8.56 25.11 -0.85
CA GLU A 113 9.46 26.27 -0.89
C GLU A 113 9.86 26.62 -2.33
N PHE A 114 10.06 25.62 -3.19
CA PHE A 114 10.37 25.85 -4.61
C PHE A 114 9.21 26.49 -5.33
N ILE A 115 7.99 25.98 -5.14
CA ILE A 115 6.76 26.51 -5.73
C ILE A 115 6.50 27.94 -5.23
N ASP A 116 6.70 28.19 -3.94
CA ASP A 116 6.48 29.51 -3.34
C ASP A 116 7.50 30.54 -3.81
N ASN A 117 8.79 30.17 -3.90
CA ASN A 117 9.82 31.03 -4.49
C ASN A 117 9.53 31.35 -5.97
N PHE A 118 8.98 30.38 -6.70
CA PHE A 118 8.58 30.58 -8.09
C PHE A 118 7.38 31.53 -8.24
N LYS A 119 6.35 31.37 -7.41
CA LYS A 119 5.13 32.19 -7.47
C LYS A 119 5.37 33.64 -7.04
N THR A 120 6.35 33.86 -6.15
CA THR A 120 6.60 35.19 -5.56
C THR A 120 7.59 36.04 -6.34
N GLN A 121 8.38 35.47 -7.25
CA GLN A 121 9.35 36.21 -8.06
C GLN A 121 8.82 36.48 -9.47
N THR A 122 8.60 37.76 -9.79
CA THR A 122 8.19 38.25 -11.11
C THR A 122 9.20 37.99 -12.24
N ASN A 123 10.42 37.50 -11.92
CA ASN A 123 11.48 37.11 -12.85
C ASN A 123 12.35 35.96 -12.30
N ALA A 124 11.77 34.98 -11.59
CA ALA A 124 12.54 33.81 -11.14
C ALA A 124 13.10 33.07 -12.37
N THR A 125 14.42 33.12 -12.55
CA THR A 125 15.09 32.25 -13.51
C THR A 125 15.33 30.89 -12.87
N THR A 126 14.93 29.81 -13.54
CA THR A 126 15.30 28.42 -13.19
C THR A 126 16.77 28.11 -13.43
N ALA A 127 17.53 29.07 -13.95
CA ALA A 127 18.93 28.91 -14.27
C ALA A 127 19.70 28.48 -13.01
N GLY A 128 20.13 27.23 -13.00
CA GLY A 128 20.89 26.64 -11.90
C GLY A 128 20.09 25.82 -10.89
N MET A 129 18.78 25.64 -11.06
CA MET A 129 18.00 24.74 -10.20
C MET A 129 17.87 23.34 -10.81
N ASN A 130 18.40 22.35 -10.10
CA ASN A 130 18.28 20.94 -10.42
C ASN A 130 17.44 20.25 -9.35
N GLY A 131 16.98 19.03 -9.61
CA GLY A 131 16.24 18.30 -8.60
C GLY A 131 16.11 16.83 -8.93
N VAL A 132 15.80 16.03 -7.90
CA VAL A 132 15.48 14.61 -8.04
C VAL A 132 14.12 14.29 -7.44
N VAL A 133 13.42 13.37 -8.08
CA VAL A 133 12.17 12.78 -7.62
C VAL A 133 12.49 11.38 -7.13
N ILE A 134 12.25 11.15 -5.84
CA ILE A 134 12.48 9.88 -5.17
C ILE A 134 11.12 9.31 -4.78
N THR A 135 10.84 8.10 -5.26
CA THR A 135 9.66 7.34 -4.86
C THR A 135 10.06 6.32 -3.80
N ASN A 136 9.39 6.37 -2.65
CA ASN A 136 9.60 5.52 -1.49
C ASN A 136 8.35 4.64 -1.27
N GLU A 137 8.51 3.33 -1.31
CA GLU A 137 7.40 2.38 -1.33
C GLU A 137 7.62 1.22 -0.34
N MET A 138 6.56 0.85 0.37
CA MET A 138 6.50 -0.35 1.21
C MET A 138 5.53 -1.36 0.63
N TYR A 139 6.01 -2.60 0.54
CA TYR A 139 5.28 -3.75 0.02
C TYR A 139 5.31 -4.88 1.03
N SER A 140 4.32 -5.76 0.94
CA SER A 140 4.41 -7.10 1.53
C SER A 140 4.08 -8.16 0.51
N ASN A 141 4.74 -9.31 0.62
CA ASN A 141 4.46 -10.52 -0.14
C ASN A 141 4.04 -11.62 0.84
N VAL A 142 2.76 -11.98 0.84
CA VAL A 142 2.19 -12.93 1.81
C VAL A 142 2.49 -14.39 1.48
N ASN A 143 2.85 -14.71 0.24
CA ASN A 143 3.24 -16.08 -0.14
C ASN A 143 4.57 -16.48 0.50
N ASN A 144 5.49 -15.53 0.60
CA ASN A 144 6.83 -15.76 1.10
C ASN A 144 7.06 -15.16 2.49
N SER A 145 6.03 -14.56 3.09
CA SER A 145 6.13 -13.80 4.33
C SER A 145 7.23 -12.75 4.31
N ILE A 146 7.32 -11.95 3.24
CA ILE A 146 8.38 -10.94 3.07
C ILE A 146 7.79 -9.53 3.13
N ILE A 147 8.45 -8.63 3.86
CA ILE A 147 8.24 -7.18 3.75
C ILE A 147 9.37 -6.59 2.92
N GLN A 148 9.03 -5.65 2.04
CA GLN A 148 9.98 -5.00 1.15
C GLN A 148 9.85 -3.48 1.24
N HIS A 149 10.98 -2.80 1.26
CA HIS A 149 11.07 -1.34 1.14
C HIS A 149 11.90 -1.01 -0.09
N LYS A 150 11.29 -0.30 -1.04
CA LYS A 150 11.88 0.07 -2.33
C LYS A 150 12.04 1.58 -2.41
N VAL A 151 13.20 2.01 -2.87
CA VAL A 151 13.52 3.41 -3.15
C VAL A 151 13.90 3.51 -4.62
N THR A 152 13.25 4.40 -5.36
CA THR A 152 13.43 4.59 -6.80
C THR A 152 13.81 6.02 -7.13
N TYR A 153 14.83 6.22 -7.97
CA TYR A 153 15.11 7.52 -8.59
C TYR A 153 14.24 7.68 -9.83
N ASP A 154 13.09 8.32 -9.68
CA ASP A 154 11.99 8.25 -10.63
C ASP A 154 11.93 9.41 -11.63
N GLY A 155 12.56 10.54 -11.33
CA GLY A 155 12.47 11.75 -12.14
C GLY A 155 13.48 12.80 -11.72
N TYR A 156 13.68 13.83 -12.51
CA TYR A 156 14.57 14.95 -12.18
C TYR A 156 14.05 16.27 -12.75
N ILE A 157 14.58 17.37 -12.22
CA ILE A 157 14.35 18.74 -12.68
C ILE A 157 15.70 19.28 -13.15
N GLY A 158 15.74 19.99 -14.27
CA GLY A 158 16.98 20.56 -14.80
C GLY A 158 17.97 19.47 -15.23
N LYS A 159 19.22 19.56 -14.76
CA LYS A 159 20.26 18.56 -15.04
C LYS A 159 20.02 17.29 -14.22
N GLN A 160 20.16 16.14 -14.88
CA GLN A 160 20.09 14.85 -14.24
C GLN A 160 21.28 14.63 -13.30
N ALA A 161 21.03 14.11 -12.10
CA ALA A 161 22.07 13.61 -11.23
C ALA A 161 22.72 12.35 -11.83
N ASP A 162 24.03 12.16 -11.61
CA ASP A 162 24.76 11.02 -12.14
C ASP A 162 24.38 9.72 -11.41
N TYR A 163 24.23 9.81 -10.09
CA TYR A 163 23.72 8.76 -9.22
C TYR A 163 23.27 9.31 -7.87
N LEU A 164 22.49 8.52 -7.16
CA LEU A 164 22.12 8.73 -5.76
C LEU A 164 22.75 7.62 -4.93
N ASN A 165 23.49 7.98 -3.88
CA ASN A 165 23.91 7.02 -2.87
C ASN A 165 22.77 6.83 -1.87
N ILE A 166 22.17 5.65 -1.86
CA ILE A 166 21.01 5.32 -1.04
C ILE A 166 21.41 4.40 0.10
N LYS A 167 21.10 4.80 1.33
CA LYS A 167 20.89 3.90 2.46
C LYS A 167 19.39 3.60 2.55
N ASN A 168 19.00 2.34 2.38
CA ASN A 168 17.62 1.87 2.42
C ASN A 168 17.47 0.88 3.59
N THR A 169 16.62 1.18 4.57
CA THR A 169 16.43 0.35 5.76
C THR A 169 14.98 -0.10 5.96
N LEU A 170 14.81 -1.24 6.64
CA LEU A 170 13.55 -1.64 7.26
C LEU A 170 13.69 -1.53 8.76
N GLU A 171 12.76 -0.80 9.38
CA GLU A 171 12.73 -0.59 10.82
C GLU A 171 11.45 -1.14 11.43
N ALA A 172 11.55 -1.68 12.64
CA ALA A 172 10.43 -2.27 13.37
C ALA A 172 10.32 -1.74 14.79
N SER A 173 9.09 -1.67 15.31
CA SER A 173 8.79 -1.37 16.71
C SER A 173 7.64 -2.23 17.22
N THR A 174 7.59 -2.45 18.54
CA THR A 174 6.43 -3.07 19.19
C THR A 174 5.25 -2.12 19.35
N SER A 175 5.40 -0.82 19.07
CA SER A 175 4.31 0.16 19.11
C SER A 175 4.40 1.14 17.94
N ARG A 176 3.26 1.59 17.40
CA ARG A 176 3.21 2.56 16.28
C ARG A 176 4.05 3.81 16.54
N PHE A 177 3.99 4.32 17.77
CA PHE A 177 4.65 5.56 18.19
C PHE A 177 5.88 5.29 19.09
N GLY A 178 6.34 4.05 19.13
CA GLY A 178 7.50 3.64 19.93
C GLY A 178 8.83 3.92 19.25
N SER A 179 9.91 3.47 19.91
CA SER A 179 11.24 3.45 19.33
C SER A 179 11.35 2.37 18.28
N PHE A 180 11.88 2.71 17.10
CA PHE A 180 12.11 1.79 16.00
C PHE A 180 13.56 1.33 15.99
N SER A 181 13.77 0.03 15.75
CA SER A 181 15.09 -0.57 15.53
C SER A 181 15.26 -0.92 14.06
N THR A 182 16.42 -0.62 13.49
CA THR A 182 16.77 -1.06 12.13
C THR A 182 17.04 -2.57 12.14
N LEU A 183 16.28 -3.33 11.35
CA LEU A 183 16.41 -4.78 11.24
C LEU A 183 16.99 -5.26 9.91
N ALA A 184 16.90 -4.44 8.87
CA ALA A 184 17.60 -4.68 7.61
C ALA A 184 18.11 -3.36 7.02
N THR A 185 19.24 -3.41 6.32
CA THR A 185 19.84 -2.25 5.64
C THR A 185 20.47 -2.69 4.34
N ASN A 186 20.31 -1.88 3.30
CA ASN A 186 21.02 -1.99 2.04
C ASN A 186 21.64 -0.63 1.69
N TYR A 187 22.82 -0.67 1.10
CA TYR A 187 23.52 0.51 0.56
C TYR A 187 23.73 0.32 -0.92
N GLN A 188 23.24 1.26 -1.74
CA GLN A 188 23.35 1.14 -3.18
C GLN A 188 23.41 2.49 -3.87
N ASN A 189 24.28 2.59 -4.86
CA ASN A 189 24.23 3.68 -5.83
C ASN A 189 23.17 3.35 -6.87
N ILE A 190 22.18 4.21 -7.06
CA ILE A 190 21.15 4.07 -8.09
C ILE A 190 21.25 5.21 -9.09
N ARG A 191 21.11 4.90 -10.37
CA ARG A 191 21.01 5.88 -11.47
C ARG A 191 19.55 6.14 -11.82
N TYR A 192 19.31 7.08 -12.74
CA TYR A 192 17.96 7.42 -13.18
C TYR A 192 17.18 6.16 -13.61
N LYS A 193 15.94 6.05 -13.14
CA LYS A 193 15.01 4.91 -13.29
C LYS A 193 15.46 3.59 -12.65
N GLN A 194 16.56 3.59 -11.90
CA GLN A 194 16.92 2.44 -11.08
C GLN A 194 16.30 2.54 -9.69
N SER A 195 16.20 1.39 -9.04
CA SER A 195 15.70 1.26 -7.68
C SER A 195 16.60 0.36 -6.86
N THR A 196 16.59 0.56 -5.56
CA THR A 196 17.15 -0.36 -4.58
C THR A 196 16.04 -0.90 -3.69
N THR A 197 16.12 -2.17 -3.30
CA THR A 197 15.11 -2.83 -2.46
C THR A 197 15.79 -3.50 -1.28
N THR A 198 15.27 -3.25 -0.08
CA THR A 198 15.62 -3.97 1.14
C THR A 198 14.46 -4.89 1.49
N THR A 199 14.75 -6.13 1.86
CA THR A 199 13.72 -7.14 2.18
C THR A 199 14.03 -7.83 3.50
N ILE A 200 12.99 -8.27 4.20
CA ILE A 200 13.11 -9.08 5.42
C ILE A 200 11.91 -10.02 5.55
N THR A 201 12.12 -11.19 6.16
CA THR A 201 11.01 -12.05 6.59
C THR A 201 10.18 -11.33 7.66
N ALA A 202 8.86 -11.34 7.49
CA ALA A 202 7.93 -10.63 8.34
C ALA A 202 7.89 -11.23 9.76
N SER A 203 7.81 -10.33 10.74
CA SER A 203 7.46 -10.62 12.12
C SER A 203 6.36 -9.67 12.56
N THR A 204 5.63 -10.02 13.62
CA THR A 204 4.53 -9.21 14.14
C THR A 204 5.04 -7.92 14.80
N TYR A 205 5.14 -6.85 14.00
CA TYR A 205 5.64 -5.53 14.41
C TYR A 205 4.97 -4.41 13.63
N PHE A 206 5.09 -3.21 14.15
CA PHE A 206 4.95 -1.99 13.37
C PHE A 206 6.19 -1.80 12.53
N TRP A 207 6.04 -1.82 11.22
CA TRP A 207 7.14 -1.64 10.27
C TRP A 207 7.05 -0.30 9.56
N ARG A 208 8.22 0.27 9.28
CA ARG A 208 8.38 1.41 8.36
C ARG A 208 9.68 1.28 7.57
N GLY A 209 9.68 1.79 6.36
CA GLY A 209 10.88 1.95 5.54
C GLY A 209 11.50 3.31 5.83
N TYR A 210 12.82 3.36 6.01
CA TYR A 210 13.56 4.61 6.06
C TYR A 210 14.60 4.63 4.96
N TYR A 211 14.72 5.77 4.28
CA TYR A 211 15.82 5.98 3.36
C TYR A 211 16.58 7.26 3.66
N SER A 212 17.85 7.26 3.26
CA SER A 212 18.71 8.42 3.14
C SER A 212 19.34 8.40 1.75
N ALA A 213 19.26 9.52 1.04
CA ALA A 213 19.74 9.71 -0.32
C ALA A 213 20.71 10.89 -0.36
N ILE A 214 21.94 10.63 -0.77
CA ILE A 214 22.92 11.67 -1.12
C ILE A 214 22.99 11.76 -2.64
N ILE A 215 22.82 12.95 -3.19
CA ILE A 215 22.69 13.21 -4.63
C ILE A 215 24.05 13.66 -5.16
N TYR A 216 24.53 13.03 -6.23
CA TYR A 216 25.83 13.34 -6.83
C TYR A 216 25.72 13.82 -8.27
N GLU A 217 26.49 14.88 -8.56
CA GLU A 217 26.85 15.32 -9.91
C GLU A 217 28.38 15.33 -10.01
N GLY A 218 28.93 14.42 -10.83
CA GLY A 218 30.33 14.07 -10.84
C GLY A 218 30.75 13.48 -9.50
N SER A 219 31.82 14.04 -8.92
CA SER A 219 32.33 13.70 -7.59
C SER A 219 31.70 14.54 -6.47
N SER A 220 30.90 15.55 -6.81
CA SER A 220 30.34 16.50 -5.84
C SER A 220 28.99 16.04 -5.33
N SER A 221 28.81 16.05 -4.00
CA SER A 221 27.49 15.93 -3.38
C SER A 221 26.76 17.27 -3.50
N VAL A 222 25.60 17.26 -4.14
CA VAL A 222 24.81 18.47 -4.45
C VAL A 222 23.49 18.53 -3.68
N GLY A 223 23.14 17.48 -2.95
CA GLY A 223 21.94 17.47 -2.13
C GLY A 223 21.78 16.21 -1.28
N PHE A 224 20.85 16.31 -0.34
CA PHE A 224 20.55 15.25 0.62
C PHE A 224 19.06 15.20 0.92
N LYS A 225 18.52 13.99 1.11
CA LYS A 225 17.15 13.81 1.56
C LYS A 225 16.98 12.51 2.32
N THR A 226 16.14 12.57 3.34
CA THR A 226 15.64 11.40 4.03
C THR A 226 14.12 11.33 3.91
N GLY A 227 13.58 10.15 4.15
CA GLY A 227 12.14 9.98 4.23
C GLY A 227 11.78 8.65 4.87
N TYR A 228 10.56 8.62 5.41
CA TYR A 228 9.94 7.41 5.91
C TYR A 228 8.75 7.03 5.03
N THR A 229 8.43 5.74 4.98
CA THR A 229 7.09 5.29 4.59
C THR A 229 6.13 5.47 5.76
N SER A 230 4.84 5.25 5.51
CA SER A 230 3.87 5.05 6.59
C SER A 230 4.30 3.87 7.48
N THR A 231 3.98 3.97 8.76
CA THR A 231 4.07 2.84 9.69
C THR A 231 2.87 1.92 9.48
N ILE A 232 3.11 0.63 9.29
CA ILE A 232 2.08 -0.39 9.07
C ILE A 232 2.33 -1.56 10.02
N LEU A 233 1.27 -2.01 10.70
CA LEU A 233 1.33 -3.25 11.49
C LEU A 233 1.21 -4.44 10.53
N TYR A 234 2.23 -5.31 10.53
CA TYR A 234 2.19 -6.60 9.84
C TYR A 234 2.22 -7.73 10.86
N ASN A 235 1.69 -8.89 10.47
CA ASN A 235 1.89 -10.14 11.20
C ASN A 235 3.07 -10.97 10.62
N ARG A 236 3.29 -12.18 11.14
CA ARG A 236 4.36 -13.10 10.66
C ARG A 236 4.16 -13.60 9.23
N GLY A 237 2.96 -13.47 8.68
CA GLY A 237 2.63 -13.78 7.28
C GLY A 237 2.78 -12.59 6.33
N ALA A 238 3.33 -11.46 6.79
CA ALA A 238 3.37 -10.20 6.04
C ALA A 238 1.97 -9.66 5.65
N VAL A 239 0.91 -10.09 6.34
CA VAL A 239 -0.43 -9.55 6.16
C VAL A 239 -0.51 -8.24 6.93
N PRO A 240 -0.89 -7.11 6.29
CA PRO A 240 -1.07 -5.85 6.98
C PRO A 240 -2.39 -5.82 7.78
N TYR A 241 -2.41 -5.05 8.85
CA TYR A 241 -3.64 -4.74 9.56
C TYR A 241 -4.44 -3.67 8.81
N PHE A 242 -5.72 -3.94 8.55
CA PHE A 242 -6.62 -2.99 7.90
C PHE A 242 -7.56 -2.37 8.91
N SER A 243 -7.64 -1.04 8.96
CA SER A 243 -8.67 -0.38 9.74
C SER A 243 -10.04 -0.49 9.07
N TYR A 244 -11.09 -0.42 9.88
CA TYR A 244 -12.48 -0.36 9.41
C TYR A 244 -13.26 0.60 10.30
N THR A 245 -14.18 1.37 9.71
CA THR A 245 -15.16 2.16 10.46
C THR A 245 -16.53 1.65 10.08
N ASP A 246 -17.31 1.23 11.07
CA ASP A 246 -18.71 0.90 10.85
C ASP A 246 -19.47 2.18 10.46
N ALA A 247 -20.04 2.19 9.26
CA ALA A 247 -20.63 3.38 8.68
C ALA A 247 -21.90 3.86 9.43
N HIS A 248 -22.55 2.97 10.17
CA HIS A 248 -23.77 3.30 10.91
C HIS A 248 -23.47 3.88 12.30
N SER A 249 -22.61 3.22 13.09
CA SER A 249 -22.28 3.66 14.46
C SER A 249 -21.08 4.61 14.56
N GLY A 250 -20.20 4.61 13.55
CA GLY A 250 -18.91 5.29 13.61
C GLY A 250 -17.85 4.58 14.47
N ILE A 251 -18.16 3.40 15.05
CA ILE A 251 -17.18 2.59 15.78
C ILE A 251 -16.02 2.23 14.85
N ARG A 252 -14.79 2.36 15.36
CA ARG A 252 -13.57 2.10 14.62
C ARG A 252 -12.87 0.83 15.09
N LEU A 253 -12.60 -0.05 14.15
CA LEU A 253 -11.63 -1.12 14.30
C LEU A 253 -10.24 -0.55 14.08
N THR A 254 -9.56 -0.31 15.20
CA THR A 254 -8.17 0.11 15.22
C THR A 254 -7.28 -1.10 15.44
N GLU A 255 -6.04 -0.98 14.99
CA GLU A 255 -4.97 -1.90 15.38
C GLU A 255 -4.73 -1.88 16.90
N PRO A 256 -4.13 -2.95 17.46
CA PRO A 256 -3.69 -2.95 18.84
C PRO A 256 -2.60 -1.90 19.09
N ASN A 257 -2.50 -1.38 20.32
CA ASN A 257 -1.43 -0.43 20.70
C ASN A 257 -0.03 -1.05 20.64
N PHE A 258 0.05 -2.37 20.79
CA PHE A 258 1.28 -3.13 20.85
C PHE A 258 1.22 -4.39 19.97
N SER A 259 2.35 -4.78 19.38
CA SER A 259 2.47 -5.96 18.51
C SER A 259 2.98 -7.23 19.22
N ASN A 260 3.33 -7.11 20.51
CA ASN A 260 3.88 -8.19 21.33
C ASN A 260 2.87 -8.67 22.39
N MET A 261 1.60 -8.79 22.02
CA MET A 261 0.55 -9.25 22.93
C MET A 261 0.73 -10.72 23.29
N ASN A 262 0.63 -11.04 24.57
CA ASN A 262 0.70 -12.42 25.05
C ASN A 262 -0.63 -13.12 24.89
N ALA A 263 -0.59 -14.37 24.42
CA ALA A 263 -1.78 -15.21 24.38
C ALA A 263 -2.25 -15.54 25.81
N VAL A 264 -3.54 -15.37 26.05
CA VAL A 264 -4.21 -15.77 27.28
C VAL A 264 -4.51 -17.27 27.21
N PRO A 265 -4.26 -18.07 28.26
CA PRO A 265 -4.64 -19.48 28.32
C PRO A 265 -6.12 -19.69 28.02
N THR A 266 -6.46 -20.73 27.25
CA THR A 266 -7.84 -20.94 26.75
C THR A 266 -8.92 -20.89 27.84
N HIS A 267 -8.65 -21.47 29.02
CA HIS A 267 -9.58 -21.50 30.14
C HIS A 267 -9.77 -20.15 30.87
N LEU A 268 -8.95 -19.15 30.55
CA LEU A 268 -9.05 -17.78 31.07
C LEU A 268 -9.61 -16.81 30.03
N ARG A 269 -9.81 -17.26 28.79
CA ARG A 269 -10.43 -16.44 27.75
C ARG A 269 -11.91 -16.29 28.07
N VAL A 270 -12.47 -15.11 27.81
CA VAL A 270 -13.93 -14.94 27.92
C VAL A 270 -14.64 -15.87 26.92
N ASP A 271 -15.72 -16.50 27.33
CA ASP A 271 -16.55 -17.27 26.40
C ASP A 271 -17.27 -16.34 25.44
N TRP A 272 -17.65 -16.81 24.26
CA TRP A 272 -18.46 -16.04 23.31
C TRP A 272 -19.56 -16.94 22.78
N THR A 273 -20.79 -16.61 23.16
CA THR A 273 -21.97 -17.42 22.90
C THR A 273 -22.98 -16.68 22.04
N ASN A 274 -24.03 -17.37 21.61
CA ASN A 274 -25.16 -16.75 20.91
C ASN A 274 -25.91 -15.73 21.80
N ASN A 275 -25.83 -15.87 23.13
CA ASN A 275 -26.40 -14.88 24.05
C ASN A 275 -25.57 -13.59 24.01
N ASP A 276 -24.24 -13.66 24.11
CA ASP A 276 -23.37 -12.49 24.00
C ASP A 276 -23.56 -11.75 22.67
N ARG A 277 -23.73 -12.52 21.58
CA ARG A 277 -24.04 -11.96 20.26
C ARG A 277 -25.34 -11.14 20.29
N ARG A 278 -26.42 -11.72 20.83
CA ARG A 278 -27.73 -11.05 20.91
C ARG A 278 -27.65 -9.82 21.81
N ASP A 279 -26.96 -9.92 22.93
CA ASP A 279 -26.86 -8.84 23.91
C ASP A 279 -26.06 -7.66 23.34
N TYR A 280 -24.99 -7.92 22.56
CA TYR A 280 -24.30 -6.89 21.80
C TYR A 280 -25.20 -6.24 20.74
N ILE A 281 -25.98 -7.01 19.98
CA ILE A 281 -26.92 -6.46 18.97
C ILE A 281 -27.93 -5.53 19.65
N ALA A 282 -28.49 -5.94 20.80
CA ALA A 282 -29.42 -5.12 21.56
C ALA A 282 -28.76 -3.82 22.07
N TRP A 283 -27.55 -3.92 22.63
CA TRP A 283 -26.76 -2.74 23.02
C TRP A 283 -26.51 -1.81 21.83
N TYR A 284 -26.08 -2.34 20.69
CA TYR A 284 -25.77 -1.57 19.50
C TYR A 284 -27.00 -0.82 18.99
N VAL A 285 -28.15 -1.50 18.87
CA VAL A 285 -29.41 -0.88 18.42
C VAL A 285 -29.90 0.17 19.42
N THR A 286 -29.68 -0.04 20.71
CA THR A 286 -30.04 0.94 21.75
C THR A 286 -29.20 2.22 21.65
N ASN A 287 -27.90 2.11 21.34
CA ASN A 287 -26.99 3.26 21.33
C ASN A 287 -26.92 3.98 19.97
N TYR A 288 -27.13 3.27 18.87
CA TYR A 288 -26.95 3.80 17.52
C TYR A 288 -28.20 3.71 16.64
N GLY A 289 -29.31 3.17 17.16
CA GLY A 289 -30.51 2.89 16.39
C GLY A 289 -30.37 1.64 15.51
N LYS A 290 -31.48 1.24 14.87
CA LYS A 290 -31.51 0.06 14.00
C LYS A 290 -30.69 0.33 12.73
N PRO A 291 -29.67 -0.50 12.41
CA PRO A 291 -28.92 -0.33 11.17
C PRO A 291 -29.73 -0.74 9.95
N ALA A 292 -29.33 -0.24 8.78
CA ALA A 292 -29.92 -0.62 7.49
C ALA A 292 -29.47 -2.01 7.01
N PHE A 293 -28.37 -2.55 7.55
CA PHE A 293 -27.85 -3.86 7.19
C PHE A 293 -28.57 -5.01 7.93
N ASN A 294 -28.53 -6.21 7.34
CA ASN A 294 -28.96 -7.44 7.99
C ASN A 294 -27.83 -8.02 8.85
N TRP A 295 -28.10 -8.30 10.12
CA TRP A 295 -27.13 -8.91 11.03
C TRP A 295 -26.66 -10.30 10.61
N GLU A 296 -27.38 -11.00 9.74
CA GLU A 296 -26.96 -12.30 9.21
C GLU A 296 -25.75 -12.20 8.28
N ASP A 297 -25.60 -11.06 7.60
CA ASP A 297 -24.48 -10.74 6.69
C ASP A 297 -23.25 -10.18 7.43
N TYR A 298 -23.39 -9.96 8.75
CA TYR A 298 -22.37 -9.34 9.59
C TYR A 298 -21.92 -10.26 10.72
N ASP A 299 -20.62 -10.30 10.93
CA ASP A 299 -20.01 -10.90 12.11
C ASP A 299 -19.77 -9.82 13.16
N ILE A 300 -19.83 -10.20 14.43
CA ILE A 300 -19.42 -9.32 15.53
C ILE A 300 -17.98 -9.72 15.86
N HIS A 301 -17.08 -8.77 15.63
CA HIS A 301 -15.65 -8.97 15.76
C HIS A 301 -15.14 -8.33 17.04
N HIS A 302 -14.27 -9.03 17.75
CA HIS A 302 -13.51 -8.45 18.85
C HIS A 302 -12.34 -7.62 18.32
N ILE A 303 -12.31 -6.31 18.60
CA ILE A 303 -11.23 -5.38 18.18
C ILE A 303 -9.87 -5.91 18.66
N ILE A 304 -9.79 -6.25 19.94
CA ILE A 304 -8.74 -7.11 20.48
C ILE A 304 -9.33 -8.51 20.65
N PRO A 305 -8.78 -9.56 20.01
CA PRO A 305 -9.30 -10.91 20.15
C PRO A 305 -9.22 -11.42 21.59
N ARG A 306 -10.15 -12.31 21.94
CA ARG A 306 -10.20 -13.00 23.23
C ARG A 306 -8.91 -13.77 23.54
N GLU A 307 -8.26 -14.29 22.49
CA GLU A 307 -6.95 -14.93 22.58
C GLU A 307 -5.86 -14.02 23.16
N TYR A 308 -5.96 -12.70 22.96
CA TYR A 308 -4.98 -11.73 23.43
C TYR A 308 -5.55 -10.83 24.54
N GLY A 309 -6.53 -11.33 25.31
CA GLY A 309 -7.09 -10.64 26.47
C GLY A 309 -8.26 -9.69 26.17
N GLY A 310 -8.80 -9.73 24.95
CA GLY A 310 -10.03 -9.02 24.62
C GLY A 310 -11.23 -9.49 25.43
N THR A 311 -12.07 -8.55 25.87
CA THR A 311 -13.30 -8.83 26.63
C THR A 311 -14.53 -8.82 25.73
N ASN A 312 -15.67 -9.31 26.22
CA ASN A 312 -16.98 -9.16 25.57
C ASN A 312 -17.62 -7.78 25.81
N SER A 313 -16.85 -6.82 26.32
CA SER A 313 -17.33 -5.44 26.44
C SER A 313 -17.76 -4.93 25.06
N PRO A 314 -18.92 -4.25 24.95
CA PRO A 314 -19.36 -3.70 23.67
C PRO A 314 -18.36 -2.69 23.07
N TYR A 315 -17.51 -2.09 23.89
CA TYR A 315 -16.42 -1.20 23.43
C TYR A 315 -15.22 -1.93 22.79
N ASN A 316 -15.14 -3.26 22.97
CA ASN A 316 -14.17 -4.12 22.30
C ASN A 316 -14.81 -4.89 21.13
N LEU A 317 -16.04 -4.56 20.75
CA LEU A 317 -16.80 -5.29 19.73
C LEU A 317 -17.23 -4.35 18.61
N ILE A 318 -17.22 -4.85 17.37
CA ILE A 318 -17.64 -4.10 16.20
C ILE A 318 -18.36 -5.02 15.19
N PRO A 319 -19.47 -4.57 14.55
CA PRO A 319 -20.03 -5.28 13.41
C PRO A 319 -19.12 -5.14 12.19
N LEU A 320 -18.78 -6.26 11.55
CA LEU A 320 -18.05 -6.30 10.28
C LEU A 320 -18.84 -7.08 9.24
N PRO A 321 -18.90 -6.63 7.98
CA PRO A 321 -19.40 -7.46 6.89
C PRO A 321 -18.62 -8.78 6.87
N ARG A 322 -19.31 -9.92 6.82
CA ARG A 322 -18.69 -11.24 6.98
C ARG A 322 -17.52 -11.48 6.02
N GLN A 323 -17.66 -11.07 4.76
CA GLN A 323 -16.58 -11.20 3.77
C GLN A 323 -15.33 -10.39 4.16
N TYR A 324 -15.52 -9.15 4.61
CA TYR A 324 -14.44 -8.29 5.07
C TYR A 324 -13.73 -8.88 6.30
N HIS A 325 -14.52 -9.34 7.27
CA HIS A 325 -14.01 -9.97 8.49
C HIS A 325 -13.14 -11.20 8.20
N GLN A 326 -13.59 -12.09 7.30
CA GLN A 326 -12.86 -13.32 6.97
C GLN A 326 -11.58 -13.04 6.17
N LEU A 327 -11.65 -12.15 5.17
CA LEU A 327 -10.51 -11.89 4.29
C LEU A 327 -9.37 -11.15 5.00
N PHE A 328 -9.68 -10.12 5.78
CA PHE A 328 -8.66 -9.22 6.31
C PHE A 328 -8.32 -9.50 7.77
N HIS A 329 -9.33 -9.63 8.63
CA HIS A 329 -9.12 -9.67 10.09
C HIS A 329 -8.84 -11.06 10.60
N THR A 330 -9.60 -12.06 10.16
CA THR A 330 -9.31 -13.47 10.50
C THR A 330 -7.94 -13.88 9.96
N SER A 331 -7.61 -13.51 8.72
CA SER A 331 -6.31 -13.78 8.11
C SER A 331 -5.16 -13.12 8.87
N PHE A 332 -5.35 -11.88 9.34
CA PHE A 332 -4.34 -11.18 10.13
C PHE A 332 -4.08 -11.90 11.47
N TRP A 333 -5.13 -12.11 12.28
CA TRP A 333 -4.97 -12.67 13.62
C TRP A 333 -4.53 -14.14 13.61
N ARG A 334 -4.82 -14.91 12.56
CA ARG A 334 -4.36 -16.30 12.41
C ARG A 334 -2.83 -16.43 12.38
N LEU A 335 -2.11 -15.42 11.91
CA LEU A 335 -0.65 -15.42 11.78
C LEU A 335 0.04 -14.35 12.65
N TYR A 336 -0.70 -13.74 13.59
CA TYR A 336 -0.14 -12.87 14.63
C TYR A 336 0.84 -13.67 15.48
#